data_AF-A0A7C6DSX4-F1
#
_entry.id   AF-A0A7C6DSX4-F1
#
_cell.length_a   1.000
_cell.length_b   1.000
_cell.length_c   1.000
_cell.angle_alpha   90.00
_cell.angle_beta   90.00
_cell.angle_gamma   90.00
#
_symmetry.space_group_name_H-M   'P 1'
#
loop_
_entity.id
_entity.type
_entity.pdbx_description
1 polymer ?
#
loop_
_entity_poly.entity_id
_entity_poly.type
_entity_poly.pdbx_seq_one_letter_code
_entity_poly.pdbx_strand_id
1 'polypeptide(L)'
;MGASQRSPIRPTAGAKRVTALLDDSLDVALASAALPGVAEAECKARRLARRLRRQPEPDLKPLLDLIAGLAGSQAFDIVRAHSIRFHLANTAEQYHRLAALRQAESQPEATPYAESLDRVLRDIRARGVPA
;
A
#
# COMPACT_ATOMS: atom_id res chain seq x y z
N MET A 1 -23.63 -15.32 -9.57
CA MET A 1 -22.20 -15.18 -9.18
C MET A 1 -21.64 -13.92 -9.81
N GLY A 2 -21.81 -12.77 -9.17
CA GLY A 2 -21.23 -11.51 -9.62
C GLY A 2 -19.94 -11.28 -8.84
N ALA A 3 -18.79 -11.31 -9.51
CA ALA A 3 -17.53 -10.93 -8.91
C ALA A 3 -17.64 -9.47 -8.45
N SER A 4 -17.61 -9.25 -7.13
CA SER A 4 -17.49 -7.92 -6.54
C SER A 4 -16.11 -7.38 -6.93
N GLN A 5 -16.06 -6.69 -8.08
CA GLN A 5 -14.89 -5.91 -8.47
C GLN A 5 -14.80 -4.77 -7.47
N ARG A 6 -14.02 -4.97 -6.40
CA ARG A 6 -13.53 -3.88 -5.57
C ARG A 6 -12.80 -2.92 -6.50
N SER A 7 -13.47 -1.83 -6.87
CA SER A 7 -12.85 -0.75 -7.61
C SER A 7 -11.61 -0.33 -6.80
N PRO A 8 -10.40 -0.35 -7.38
CA PRO A 8 -9.21 -0.04 -6.61
C PRO A 8 -9.36 1.39 -6.11
N ILE A 9 -9.48 1.56 -4.79
CA ILE A 9 -9.54 2.86 -4.15
C ILE A 9 -8.25 3.57 -4.56
N ARG A 10 -8.34 4.52 -5.49
CA ARG A 10 -7.17 5.29 -5.90
C ARG A 10 -6.67 6.04 -4.67
N PRO A 11 -5.38 5.88 -4.29
CA PRO A 11 -4.85 6.57 -3.12
C PRO A 11 -5.00 8.08 -3.30
N THR A 12 -5.64 8.72 -2.32
CA THR A 12 -5.80 10.18 -2.29
C THR A 12 -4.44 10.86 -2.20
N ALA A 13 -4.37 12.17 -2.49
CA ALA A 13 -3.12 12.92 -2.37
C ALA A 13 -2.52 12.84 -0.95
N GLY A 14 -3.37 12.74 0.09
CA GLY A 14 -2.95 12.47 1.47
C GLY A 14 -2.26 11.11 1.63
N ALA A 15 -2.84 10.05 1.07
CA ALA A 15 -2.28 8.69 1.11
C ALA A 15 -0.90 8.60 0.47
N LYS A 16 -0.70 9.33 -0.62
CA LYS A 16 0.62 9.41 -1.26
C LYS A 16 1.65 10.11 -0.36
N ARG A 17 1.26 11.15 0.38
CA ARG A 17 2.17 11.89 1.28
C ARG A 17 2.56 11.08 2.51
N VAL A 18 1.62 10.41 3.18
CA VAL A 18 1.93 9.57 4.35
C VAL A 18 2.77 8.37 3.93
N THR A 19 2.43 7.72 2.82
CA THR A 19 3.24 6.61 2.29
C THR A 19 4.66 7.08 1.96
N ALA A 20 4.83 8.25 1.34
CA ALA A 20 6.15 8.81 1.06
C ALA A 20 6.96 9.08 2.33
N LEU A 21 6.35 9.69 3.36
CA LEU A 21 7.01 9.95 4.63
C LEU A 21 7.44 8.66 5.34
N LEU A 22 6.61 7.61 5.30
CA LEU A 22 6.96 6.31 5.87
C LEU A 22 8.06 5.60 5.07
N ASP A 23 8.04 5.71 3.74
CA ASP A 23 9.11 5.21 2.86
C ASP A 23 10.44 5.92 3.18
N ASP A 24 10.44 7.25 3.31
CA ASP A 24 11.62 8.04 3.65
C ASP A 24 12.16 7.68 5.04
N SER A 25 11.27 7.47 6.01
CA SER A 25 11.66 7.06 7.38
C SER A 25 12.33 5.69 7.38
N LEU A 26 11.87 4.76 6.55
CA LEU A 26 12.50 3.45 6.41
C LEU A 26 13.86 3.55 5.71
N ASP A 27 14.00 4.42 4.72
CA ASP A 27 15.28 4.66 4.04
C ASP A 27 16.33 5.22 5.04
N VAL A 28 15.92 6.13 5.92
CA VAL A 28 16.77 6.61 7.05
C VAL A 28 17.13 5.47 8.00
N ALA A 29 16.16 4.65 8.41
CA ALA A 29 16.40 3.53 9.32
C ALA A 29 17.38 2.50 8.74
N LEU A 30 17.26 2.17 7.45
CA LEU A 30 18.19 1.26 6.76
C LEU A 30 19.60 1.83 6.67
N ALA A 31 19.74 3.13 6.41
CA ALA A 31 21.03 3.81 6.41
C ALA A 31 21.68 3.83 7.81
N SER A 32 20.86 3.90 8.87
CA SER A 32 21.34 3.91 10.26
C SER A 32 21.60 2.51 10.84
N ALA A 33 21.08 1.44 10.25
CA ALA A 33 21.08 0.09 10.85
C ALA A 33 22.45 -0.61 10.89
N ALA A 34 23.54 0.03 10.46
CA ALA A 34 24.88 -0.58 10.34
C ALA A 34 24.86 -1.92 9.56
N LEU A 35 23.98 -2.03 8.56
CA LEU A 35 23.83 -3.19 7.67
C LEU A 35 24.53 -2.92 6.33
N PRO A 36 25.75 -3.43 6.10
CA PRO A 36 26.53 -3.07 4.91
C PRO A 36 25.84 -3.48 3.61
N GLY A 37 25.67 -2.53 2.69
CA GLY A 37 25.15 -2.79 1.34
C GLY A 37 23.63 -3.04 1.26
N VAL A 38 22.93 -3.12 2.40
CA VAL A 38 21.49 -3.45 2.41
C VAL A 38 20.67 -2.29 1.85
N ALA A 39 20.95 -1.05 2.24
CA ALA A 39 20.23 0.12 1.72
C ALA A 39 20.40 0.28 0.20
N GLU A 40 21.61 0.07 -0.31
CA GLU A 40 21.92 0.17 -1.74
C GLU A 40 21.25 -0.94 -2.54
N ALA A 41 21.33 -2.18 -2.06
CA ALA A 41 20.74 -3.34 -2.71
C ALA A 41 19.20 -3.25 -2.71
N GLU A 42 18.60 -2.85 -1.60
CA GLU A 42 17.17 -2.61 -1.46
C GLU A 42 16.70 -1.54 -2.45
N CYS A 43 17.38 -0.39 -2.50
CA CYS A 43 17.05 0.71 -3.40
C CYS A 43 17.18 0.29 -4.87
N LYS A 44 18.24 -0.46 -5.21
CA LYS A 44 18.44 -1.00 -6.56
C LYS A 44 17.33 -2.00 -6.94
N ALA A 45 16.96 -2.90 -6.03
CA ALA A 45 15.85 -3.84 -6.23
C ALA A 45 14.52 -3.10 -6.47
N ARG A 46 14.20 -2.07 -5.67
CA ARG A 46 12.99 -1.25 -5.86
C ARG A 46 12.97 -0.57 -7.22
N ARG A 47 14.08 0.04 -7.64
CA ARG A 47 14.16 0.72 -8.94
C ARG A 47 13.95 -0.25 -10.10
N LEU A 48 14.57 -1.42 -10.04
CA LEU A 48 14.37 -2.48 -11.03
C LEU A 48 12.91 -2.94 -11.04
N ALA A 49 12.33 -3.30 -9.90
CA ALA A 49 10.93 -3.73 -9.81
C ALA A 49 9.93 -2.69 -10.34
N ARG A 50 10.14 -1.40 -10.01
CA ARG A 50 9.31 -0.29 -10.53
C ARG A 50 9.42 -0.14 -12.05
N ARG A 51 10.61 -0.35 -12.61
CA ARG A 51 10.83 -0.32 -14.06
C ARG A 51 10.15 -1.50 -14.75
N LEU A 52 10.33 -2.71 -14.22
CA LEU A 52 9.75 -3.95 -14.77
C LEU A 52 8.22 -3.88 -14.80
N ARG A 53 7.59 -3.32 -13.75
CA ARG A 53 6.13 -3.15 -13.70
C ARG A 53 5.55 -2.30 -14.84
N ARG A 54 6.36 -1.45 -15.47
CA ARG A 54 5.92 -0.55 -16.56
C ARG A 54 6.15 -1.14 -17.96
N GLN A 55 6.75 -2.33 -18.05
CA GLN A 55 7.09 -2.98 -19.30
C GLN A 55 6.02 -4.05 -19.63
N PRO A 56 5.57 -4.14 -20.90
CA PRO A 56 4.64 -5.19 -21.32
C PRO A 56 5.27 -6.58 -21.25
N GLU A 57 6.55 -6.70 -21.59
CA GLU A 57 7.36 -7.92 -21.48
C GLU A 57 8.64 -7.61 -20.68
N PRO A 58 8.60 -7.78 -19.34
CA PRO A 58 9.71 -7.41 -18.48
C PRO A 58 10.85 -8.43 -18.52
N ASP A 59 12.07 -7.97 -18.85
CA ASP A 59 13.28 -8.77 -18.66
C ASP A 59 13.67 -8.81 -17.18
N LEU A 60 13.42 -9.95 -16.53
CA LEU A 60 13.70 -10.16 -15.10
C LEU A 60 15.19 -10.37 -14.81
N LYS A 61 16.02 -10.63 -15.82
CA LYS A 61 17.42 -11.03 -15.62
C LYS A 61 18.21 -10.05 -14.74
N PRO A 62 18.11 -8.71 -14.89
CA PRO A 62 18.84 -7.78 -14.03
C PRO A 62 18.44 -7.85 -12.54
N LEU A 63 17.18 -8.20 -12.25
CA LEU A 63 16.70 -8.37 -10.87
C LEU A 63 17.16 -9.71 -10.30
N LEU A 64 17.13 -10.77 -11.11
CA LEU A 64 17.63 -12.09 -10.71
C LEU A 64 19.14 -12.06 -10.45
N ASP A 65 19.92 -11.42 -11.32
CA ASP A 65 21.36 -11.25 -11.16
C ASP A 65 21.68 -10.45 -9.88
N LEU A 66 20.87 -9.43 -9.55
CA LEU A 66 21.00 -8.69 -8.30
C LEU A 66 20.76 -9.59 -7.08
N ILE A 67 19.68 -10.37 -7.08
CA ILE A 67 19.31 -11.24 -5.95
C ILE A 67 20.34 -12.36 -5.78
N ALA A 68 20.81 -12.95 -6.88
CA ALA A 68 21.81 -14.02 -6.87
C ALA A 68 23.18 -13.54 -6.34
N GLY A 69 23.49 -12.24 -6.46
CA GLY A 69 24.72 -11.64 -5.97
C GLY A 69 24.72 -11.25 -4.49
N LEU A 70 23.62 -11.45 -3.75
CA LEU A 70 23.52 -11.08 -2.34
C LEU A 70 24.12 -12.15 -1.44
N ALA A 71 24.81 -11.72 -0.37
CA ALA A 71 25.11 -12.63 0.74
C ALA A 71 23.82 -13.08 1.43
N GLY A 72 23.80 -14.28 2.01
CA GLY A 72 22.59 -14.84 2.64
C GLY A 72 22.00 -13.95 3.75
N SER A 73 22.84 -13.29 4.55
CA SER A 73 22.41 -12.31 5.55
C SER A 73 21.77 -11.08 4.92
N GLN A 74 22.38 -10.53 3.87
CA GLN A 74 21.85 -9.38 3.14
C GLN A 74 20.51 -9.70 2.47
N ALA A 75 20.36 -10.89 1.89
CA ALA A 75 19.10 -11.33 1.28
C ALA A 75 17.95 -11.33 2.30
N PHE A 76 18.20 -11.84 3.51
CA PHE A 76 17.21 -11.83 4.58
C PHE A 76 16.83 -10.42 5.02
N ASP A 77 17.81 -9.53 5.19
CA ASP A 77 17.56 -8.14 5.60
C ASP A 77 16.83 -7.34 4.51
N ILE A 78 17.11 -7.59 3.23
CA ILE A 78 16.38 -6.96 2.11
C ILE A 78 14.93 -7.43 2.05
N VAL A 79 14.68 -8.74 2.23
CA VAL A 79 13.31 -9.27 2.31
C VAL A 79 12.56 -8.65 3.49
N ARG A 80 13.21 -8.56 4.66
CA ARG A 80 12.64 -7.88 5.84
C ARG A 80 12.30 -6.42 5.54
N ALA A 81 13.21 -5.68 4.91
CA ALA A 81 12.98 -4.28 4.54
C ALA A 81 11.78 -4.13 3.57
N HIS A 82 11.66 -5.01 2.59
CA HIS A 82 10.50 -5.04 1.68
C HIS A 82 9.20 -5.34 2.41
N SER A 83 9.20 -6.32 3.32
CA SER A 83 8.02 -6.65 4.14
C SER A 83 7.59 -5.48 5.00
N ILE A 84 8.54 -4.81 5.69
CA ILE A 84 8.24 -3.62 6.49
C ILE A 84 7.64 -2.54 5.61
N ARG A 85 8.23 -2.26 4.45
CA ARG A 85 7.70 -1.24 3.52
C ARG A 85 6.28 -1.55 3.06
N PHE A 86 5.99 -2.82 2.75
CA PHE A 86 4.65 -3.25 2.40
C PHE A 86 3.66 -3.01 3.56
N HIS A 87 4.06 -3.31 4.79
CA HIS A 87 3.25 -3.01 5.97
C HIS A 87 3.03 -1.51 6.17
N LEU A 88 4.05 -0.67 5.96
CA LEU A 88 3.92 0.79 6.04
C LEU A 88 2.92 1.33 5.02
N ALA A 89 3.00 0.86 3.76
CA ALA A 89 2.05 1.24 2.72
C ALA A 89 0.60 0.83 3.08
N ASN A 90 0.42 -0.38 3.59
CA ASN A 90 -0.89 -0.87 4.03
C ASN A 90 -1.45 -0.04 5.20
N THR A 91 -0.61 0.28 6.19
CA THR A 91 -1.00 1.10 7.34
C THR A 91 -1.39 2.51 6.90
N ALA A 92 -0.64 3.11 5.98
CA ALA A 92 -1.01 4.40 5.39
C ALA A 92 -2.37 4.31 4.68
N GLU A 93 -2.59 3.29 3.85
CA GLU A 93 -3.87 3.09 3.17
C GLU A 93 -5.03 2.95 4.17
N GLN A 94 -4.87 2.16 5.24
CA GLN A 94 -5.88 1.98 6.28
C GLN A 94 -6.18 3.28 7.01
N TYR A 95 -5.16 4.02 7.43
CA TYR A 95 -5.33 5.33 8.07
C TYR A 95 -6.13 6.29 7.18
N HIS A 96 -5.82 6.33 5.89
CA HIS A 96 -6.55 7.19 4.95
C HIS A 96 -7.96 6.73 4.66
N ARG A 97 -8.18 5.42 4.57
CA ARG A 97 -9.53 4.87 4.44
C ARG A 97 -10.40 5.29 5.62
N LEU A 98 -9.86 5.20 6.84
CA LEU A 98 -10.55 5.64 8.04
C LEU A 98 -10.78 7.16 8.08
N ALA A 99 -9.80 7.96 7.67
CA ALA A 99 -9.95 9.42 7.60
C ALA A 99 -11.05 9.82 6.60
N ALA A 100 -11.12 9.16 5.44
CA ALA A 100 -12.16 9.39 4.45
C ALA A 100 -13.55 8.97 4.96
N LEU A 101 -13.65 7.87 5.72
CA LEU A 101 -14.89 7.44 6.36
C LEU A 101 -15.38 8.49 7.36
N ARG A 102 -14.50 8.95 8.26
CA ARG A 102 -14.85 9.99 9.25
C ARG A 102 -15.26 11.31 8.61
N GLN A 103 -14.58 11.70 7.53
CA GLN A 103 -14.94 12.91 6.80
C GLN A 103 -16.34 12.80 6.18
N ALA A 104 -16.67 11.64 5.59
CA ALA A 104 -18.00 11.39 5.05
C ALA A 104 -19.07 11.38 6.15
N GLU A 105 -18.80 10.78 7.32
CA GLU A 105 -19.70 10.79 8.48
C GLU A 105 -19.95 12.20 9.02
N SER A 106 -18.96 13.09 8.97
CA SER A 106 -19.09 14.48 9.42
C SER A 106 -19.92 15.37 8.48
N GLN A 107 -20.29 14.87 7.30
CA GLN A 107 -21.08 15.59 6.30
C GLN A 107 -22.48 14.98 6.22
N PRO A 108 -23.50 15.58 6.85
CA PRO A 108 -24.85 14.99 6.94
C PRO A 108 -25.55 14.82 5.58
N GLU A 109 -25.16 15.58 4.58
CA GLU A 109 -25.67 15.51 3.19
C GLU A 109 -24.89 14.50 2.31
N ALA A 110 -23.78 13.93 2.80
CA ALA A 110 -22.96 13.03 1.99
C ALA A 110 -23.66 11.69 1.73
N THR A 111 -23.51 11.19 0.50
CA THR A 111 -23.99 9.85 0.15
C THR A 111 -23.28 8.81 1.03
N PRO A 112 -24.01 7.90 1.70
CA PRO A 112 -23.43 6.83 2.48
C PRO A 112 -22.43 6.02 1.67
N TYR A 113 -21.32 5.65 2.31
CA TYR A 113 -20.39 4.68 1.73
C TYR A 113 -21.13 3.42 1.31
N ALA A 114 -20.76 2.87 0.15
CA ALA A 114 -21.44 1.72 -0.45
C ALA A 114 -21.51 0.49 0.48
N GLU A 115 -20.57 0.37 1.42
CA GLU A 115 -20.45 -0.76 2.35
C GLU A 115 -20.87 -0.39 3.79
N SER A 116 -21.45 0.80 4.03
CA SER A 116 -21.82 1.20 5.40
C SER A 116 -23.13 0.57 5.87
N LEU A 117 -23.22 0.29 7.18
CA LEU A 117 -24.48 -0.15 7.81
C LEU A 117 -25.59 0.89 7.62
N ASP A 118 -25.27 2.19 7.64
CA ASP A 118 -26.25 3.25 7.43
C ASP A 118 -26.86 3.21 6.02
N ARG A 119 -26.07 2.89 4.99
CA ARG A 119 -26.61 2.64 3.65
C ARG A 119 -27.55 1.45 3.62
N VAL A 120 -27.13 0.34 4.23
CA VAL A 120 -27.93 -0.88 4.30
C VAL A 120 -29.26 -0.61 5.02
N LEU A 121 -29.23 0.12 6.14
CA LEU A 121 -30.44 0.49 6.88
C LEU A 121 -31.35 1.43 6.08
N ARG A 122 -30.79 2.41 5.34
CA ARG A 122 -31.58 3.25 4.42
C ARG A 122 -32.21 2.43 3.30
N ASP A 123 -31.46 1.51 2.68
CA ASP A 123 -31.96 0.65 1.60
C ASP A 123 -33.06 -0.30 2.11
N ILE A 124 -32.90 -0.84 3.32
CA ILE A 124 -33.90 -1.68 4.00
C ILE A 124 -35.17 -0.87 4.30
N ARG A 125 -35.02 0.35 4.86
CA ARG A 125 -36.15 1.25 5.15
C ARG A 125 -36.86 1.71 3.88
N ALA A 126 -36.13 2.02 2.81
CA ALA A 126 -36.68 2.38 1.50
C ALA A 126 -37.46 1.22 0.85
N ARG A 127 -37.15 -0.02 1.22
CA ARG A 127 -37.90 -1.22 0.83
C ARG A 127 -39.08 -1.53 1.76
N GLY A 128 -39.37 -0.67 2.73
CA GLY A 128 -40.53 -0.78 3.62
C GLY A 128 -40.36 -1.81 4.73
N VAL A 129 -39.14 -2.27 5.01
CA VAL A 129 -38.88 -3.18 6.14
C VAL A 129 -38.75 -2.32 7.42
N PRO A 130 -39.63 -2.50 8.42
CA PRO A 130 -39.55 -1.76 9.68
C PRO A 130 -38.31 -2.16 10.49
N ALA A 131 -37.82 -1.23 11.31
CA ALA A 131 -36.62 -1.38 12.15
C ALA A 131 -36.83 -2.38 13.30
#